data_AF-A0A803KCL4-F1
#
_entry.id   AF-A0A803KCL4-F1
#
_cell.length_a   1.000
_cell.length_b   1.000
_cell.length_c   1.000
_cell.angle_alpha   90.00
_cell.angle_beta   90.00
_cell.angle_gamma   90.00
#
_symmetry.space_group_name_H-M   'P 1'
#
loop_
_entity.id
_entity.type
_entity.pdbx_description
1 polymer ?
#
loop_
_entity_poly.entity_id
_entity_poly.type
_entity_poly.pdbx_seq_one_letter_code
_entity_poly.pdbx_strand_id
1 'polypeptide(L)'
;MNCFPVPNLALGTSGNSSMRLTRKLCAALVVIVPLSLLCFHIFTKPSSVVNVWNREAPKDLLDPSVFQPSEKLSHIPFKWKEDVLQLLPKNSCKCEAEATLNVPFRQELFGKPYAVEFASSIDESQLDETKKRREQEYKKYNIRYHNPTDRLIIAKANSPLQYPTQGVEVHPLKTIIIPGLSLQDFLKKVYKVTLSATMGTFNTAAEVEGVTIKGAGERRITLSSPNLDNLNRQLQFISYTNTIFNPNTADIVKFQTDEHSATFNIKIRHPRVPKLYDSGSSNSKYNISSLVTIATKTFLRYDKLQNLIDSIRKYYPTVTIIIADDSEKPQKVEGPFIEQYIMPYGKGWFAGRNLAISQVTTKYFLWVDDDFIFSPRTKIEKLVDILEKTTLDLVGGAVREITGYYTTYRQMISVFPGGKEGDCLMTRQGYHHAIEGFPNCVVTDGVVNFFLARTEKALQVGFDPRLSRIGHLEFFVDGLGILHIGSCDDVIVDHASKIHLPWSKTETDKEYAKFRYPKSSDNSQNVNHILFYFKNRFKCMTGN
;
A
#
# COMPACT_ATOMS: atom_id res chain seq x y z
N MET A 1 -66.34 15.25 46.72
CA MET A 1 -66.86 16.51 47.28
C MET A 1 -65.72 17.51 47.24
N ASN A 2 -65.62 18.27 46.15
CA ASN A 2 -66.18 19.63 45.96
C ASN A 2 -65.03 20.64 46.19
N CYS A 3 -64.80 21.70 45.42
CA CYS A 3 -65.33 22.22 44.17
C CYS A 3 -64.33 23.32 43.73
N PHE A 4 -64.33 23.65 42.44
CA PHE A 4 -63.66 24.83 41.84
C PHE A 4 -64.00 26.16 42.57
N PRO A 5 -63.21 27.23 42.36
CA PRO A 5 -63.58 28.19 41.30
C PRO A 5 -62.42 28.78 40.49
N VAL A 6 -62.78 29.16 39.26
CA VAL A 6 -62.13 30.12 38.35
C VAL A 6 -62.44 31.55 38.81
N PRO A 7 -61.67 32.58 38.39
CA PRO A 7 -62.34 33.74 37.82
C PRO A 7 -61.78 34.23 36.47
N ASN A 8 -62.71 34.88 35.77
CA ASN A 8 -62.72 35.26 34.36
C ASN A 8 -61.81 36.43 33.97
N LEU A 9 -61.54 36.45 32.66
CA LEU A 9 -61.01 37.54 31.86
C LEU A 9 -61.84 38.83 31.95
N ALA A 10 -61.16 39.97 31.81
CA ALA A 10 -61.72 41.21 31.26
C ALA A 10 -60.99 41.57 29.96
N LEU A 11 -61.78 41.91 28.93
CA LEU A 11 -61.33 42.35 27.61
C LEU A 11 -60.86 43.81 27.63
N GLY A 12 -59.74 44.08 26.95
CA GLY A 12 -59.31 45.41 26.52
C GLY A 12 -58.71 45.33 25.12
N THR A 13 -59.25 46.12 24.19
CA THR A 13 -59.04 46.06 22.74
C THR A 13 -57.77 46.75 22.22
N SER A 14 -57.19 46.10 21.19
CA SER A 14 -56.49 46.62 20.00
C SER A 14 -55.32 47.62 20.12
N GLY A 15 -54.16 47.22 19.58
CA GLY A 15 -53.17 48.14 19.02
C GLY A 15 -51.77 47.56 18.82
N ASN A 16 -51.38 47.26 17.57
CA ASN A 16 -49.99 47.27 17.08
C ASN A 16 -48.94 46.22 17.53
N SER A 17 -49.34 45.03 17.99
CA SER A 17 -48.38 43.96 18.34
C SER A 17 -47.96 43.05 17.17
N SER A 18 -48.87 42.77 16.23
CA SER A 18 -48.67 41.75 15.18
C SER A 18 -47.57 42.10 14.17
N MET A 19 -47.50 43.35 13.69
CA MET A 19 -46.48 43.78 12.71
C MET A 19 -45.04 43.84 13.27
N ARG A 20 -44.88 44.03 14.59
CA ARG A 20 -43.54 44.05 15.22
C ARG A 20 -42.99 42.64 15.41
N LEU A 21 -43.87 41.67 15.66
CA LEU A 21 -43.47 40.26 15.81
C LEU A 21 -43.06 39.65 14.47
N THR A 22 -43.81 39.90 13.38
CA THR A 22 -43.45 39.46 12.03
C THR A 22 -42.17 40.11 11.52
N ARG A 23 -41.93 41.41 11.80
CA ARG A 23 -40.66 42.07 11.45
C ARG A 23 -39.45 41.51 12.20
N LYS A 24 -39.58 41.21 13.50
CA LYS A 24 -38.50 40.59 14.28
C LYS A 24 -38.23 39.14 13.86
N LEU A 25 -39.26 38.37 13.52
CA LEU A 25 -39.11 37.01 13.00
C LEU A 25 -38.45 37.00 11.61
N CYS A 26 -38.85 37.91 10.73
CA CYS A 26 -38.25 38.06 9.41
C CYS A 26 -36.79 38.53 9.52
N ALA A 27 -36.49 39.50 10.40
CA ALA A 27 -35.12 39.95 10.63
C ALA A 27 -34.24 38.84 11.23
N ALA A 28 -34.77 38.01 12.14
CA ALA A 28 -34.06 36.86 12.68
C ALA A 28 -33.80 35.80 11.59
N LEU A 29 -34.77 35.51 10.72
CA LEU A 29 -34.58 34.59 9.59
C LEU A 29 -33.56 35.13 8.57
N VAL A 30 -33.56 36.43 8.29
CA VAL A 30 -32.59 37.09 7.39
C VAL A 30 -31.16 37.04 7.94
N VAL A 31 -30.96 36.82 9.25
CA VAL A 31 -29.62 36.64 9.84
C VAL A 31 -29.29 35.16 10.00
N ILE A 32 -30.22 34.36 10.53
CA ILE A 32 -30.02 32.94 10.84
C ILE A 32 -29.85 32.09 9.58
N VAL A 33 -30.62 32.35 8.51
CA VAL A 33 -30.52 31.57 7.26
C VAL A 33 -29.17 31.78 6.58
N PRO A 34 -28.66 33.01 6.35
CA PRO A 34 -27.33 33.18 5.81
C PRO A 34 -26.22 32.78 6.79
N LEU A 35 -26.37 32.92 8.11
CA LEU A 35 -25.37 32.36 9.05
C LEU A 35 -25.35 30.83 9.02
N SER A 36 -26.50 30.18 8.92
CA SER A 36 -26.58 28.72 8.82
C SER A 36 -26.10 28.23 7.46
N LEU A 37 -26.38 28.95 6.37
CA LEU A 37 -25.81 28.70 5.05
C LEU A 37 -24.30 28.97 5.02
N LEU A 38 -23.80 30.01 5.70
CA LEU A 38 -22.37 30.32 5.81
C LEU A 38 -21.67 29.27 6.67
N CYS A 39 -22.25 28.88 7.80
CA CYS A 39 -21.77 27.74 8.59
C CYS A 39 -21.80 26.47 7.75
N PHE A 40 -22.89 26.18 7.05
CA PHE A 40 -22.97 25.03 6.14
C PHE A 40 -21.87 25.12 5.09
N HIS A 41 -21.63 26.27 4.47
CA HIS A 41 -20.62 26.45 3.44
C HIS A 41 -19.17 26.39 3.97
N ILE A 42 -18.94 26.84 5.21
CA ILE A 42 -17.65 26.75 5.91
C ILE A 42 -17.39 25.30 6.37
N PHE A 43 -18.42 24.57 6.79
CA PHE A 43 -18.34 23.16 7.20
C PHE A 43 -18.37 22.18 6.01
N THR A 44 -18.96 22.57 4.88
CA THR A 44 -18.88 21.87 3.60
C THR A 44 -17.76 22.50 2.77
N LYS A 45 -16.51 22.33 3.20
CA LYS A 45 -15.41 22.46 2.23
C LYS A 45 -15.69 21.44 1.13
N PRO A 46 -15.75 21.84 -0.15
CA PRO A 46 -15.83 20.87 -1.24
C PRO A 46 -14.62 19.95 -1.06
N SER A 47 -14.89 18.66 -0.91
CA SER A 47 -13.82 17.69 -0.85
C SER A 47 -12.96 17.88 -2.09
N SER A 48 -11.66 18.11 -1.91
CA SER A 48 -10.75 18.15 -3.06
C SER A 48 -10.91 16.84 -3.82
N VAL A 49 -11.18 16.90 -5.11
CA VAL A 49 -11.19 15.70 -5.95
C VAL A 49 -9.75 15.46 -6.38
N VAL A 50 -9.22 14.27 -6.08
CA VAL A 50 -7.82 13.95 -6.34
C VAL A 50 -7.74 12.74 -7.25
N ASN A 51 -6.86 12.84 -8.26
CA ASN A 51 -6.48 11.70 -9.06
C ASN A 51 -5.57 10.77 -8.24
N VAL A 52 -6.07 9.59 -7.90
CA VAL A 52 -5.33 8.56 -7.14
C VAL A 52 -4.57 7.60 -8.08
N TRP A 53 -4.65 7.82 -9.40
CA TRP A 53 -3.76 7.20 -10.37
C TRP A 53 -2.39 7.86 -10.26
N ASN A 54 -1.35 7.04 -10.18
CA ASN A 54 0.01 7.56 -10.20
C ASN A 54 0.22 8.28 -11.54
N ARG A 55 0.78 9.50 -11.49
CA ARG A 55 1.18 10.26 -12.69
C ARG A 55 1.92 9.33 -13.65
N GLU A 56 1.60 9.40 -14.94
CA GLU A 56 2.17 8.53 -15.99
C GLU A 56 3.59 8.10 -15.65
N ALA A 57 3.82 6.78 -15.59
CA ALA A 57 5.18 6.25 -15.45
C ALA A 57 6.05 6.98 -16.49
N PRO A 58 7.14 7.66 -16.08
CA PRO A 58 7.99 8.38 -17.02
C PRO A 58 8.34 7.43 -18.16
N LYS A 59 8.08 7.85 -19.42
CA LYS A 59 8.34 7.02 -20.61
C LYS A 59 9.78 6.52 -20.64
N ASP A 60 10.70 7.23 -19.99
CA ASP A 60 12.08 6.85 -19.77
C ASP A 60 12.43 6.94 -18.27
N LEU A 61 12.62 5.79 -17.62
CA LEU A 61 13.10 5.68 -16.24
C LEU A 61 14.56 6.16 -16.09
N LEU A 62 15.29 6.16 -17.20
CA LEU A 62 16.61 6.71 -17.38
C LEU A 62 16.61 7.38 -18.74
N ASP A 63 16.80 8.69 -18.81
CA ASP A 63 17.14 9.33 -20.08
C ASP A 63 18.52 8.79 -20.49
N PRO A 64 18.63 8.00 -21.58
CA PRO A 64 19.91 7.42 -22.00
C PRO A 64 20.97 8.51 -22.24
N SER A 65 20.56 9.75 -22.52
CA SER A 65 21.44 10.89 -22.68
C SER A 65 22.28 11.20 -21.42
N VAL A 66 21.82 10.80 -20.23
CA VAL A 66 22.56 10.98 -18.96
C VAL A 66 23.82 10.11 -18.90
N PHE A 67 23.83 8.99 -19.63
CA PHE A 67 25.01 8.15 -19.82
C PHE A 67 25.78 8.47 -21.10
N GLN A 68 25.23 9.32 -21.98
CA GLN A 68 25.92 9.75 -23.18
C GLN A 68 26.92 10.87 -22.85
N PRO A 69 28.11 10.88 -23.48
CA PRO A 69 29.04 11.99 -23.33
C PRO A 69 28.34 13.29 -23.74
N SER A 70 28.58 14.39 -23.03
CA SER A 70 28.33 15.69 -23.68
C SER A 70 29.17 15.72 -24.96
N GLU A 71 28.62 16.26 -26.06
CA GLU A 71 29.36 16.36 -27.34
C GLU A 71 30.78 16.92 -27.14
N LYS A 72 30.93 17.81 -26.15
CA LYS A 72 32.18 18.40 -25.69
C LYS A 72 33.27 17.39 -25.31
N LEU A 73 32.94 16.25 -24.70
CA LEU A 73 33.92 15.28 -24.16
C LEU A 73 34.16 14.08 -25.10
N SER A 74 33.40 13.98 -26.20
CA SER A 74 33.43 12.84 -27.12
C SER A 74 34.80 12.61 -27.77
N HIS A 75 35.57 13.68 -28.00
CA HIS A 75 36.87 13.66 -28.67
C HIS A 75 38.03 13.16 -27.79
N ILE A 76 37.82 13.00 -26.47
CA ILE A 76 38.89 12.61 -25.54
C ILE A 76 39.02 11.09 -25.52
N PRO A 77 40.18 10.53 -25.90
CA PRO A 77 40.40 9.09 -25.96
C PRO A 77 40.47 8.46 -24.57
N PHE A 78 40.10 7.19 -24.49
CA PHE A 78 40.12 6.41 -23.25
C PHE A 78 40.36 4.92 -23.56
N LYS A 79 40.83 4.16 -22.57
CA LYS A 79 41.06 2.72 -22.66
C LYS A 79 40.19 1.97 -21.67
N TRP A 80 39.42 0.99 -22.14
CA TRP A 80 38.58 0.16 -21.28
C TRP A 80 39.38 -0.71 -20.32
N LYS A 81 38.82 -0.90 -19.13
CA LYS A 81 39.28 -1.86 -18.12
C LYS A 81 38.34 -3.06 -18.09
N GLU A 82 38.76 -4.12 -18.78
CA GLU A 82 37.94 -5.31 -19.01
C GLU A 82 37.51 -6.00 -17.71
N ASP A 83 38.36 -5.98 -16.69
CA ASP A 83 38.09 -6.51 -15.34
C ASP A 83 36.89 -5.83 -14.66
N VAL A 84 36.69 -4.52 -14.89
CA VAL A 84 35.57 -3.77 -14.33
C VAL A 84 34.32 -3.90 -15.21
N LEU A 85 34.49 -3.91 -16.54
CA LEU A 85 33.37 -4.06 -17.48
C LEU A 85 32.61 -5.37 -17.27
N GLN A 86 33.31 -6.46 -16.93
CA GLN A 86 32.69 -7.75 -16.65
C GLN A 86 31.79 -7.75 -15.40
N LEU A 87 31.99 -6.81 -14.48
CA LEU A 87 31.21 -6.66 -13.25
C LEU A 87 29.92 -5.83 -13.44
N LEU A 88 29.85 -5.04 -14.51
CA LEU A 88 28.71 -4.17 -14.77
C LEU A 88 27.47 -4.97 -15.21
N PRO A 89 26.26 -4.45 -14.94
CA PRO A 89 25.02 -5.10 -15.35
C PRO A 89 24.96 -5.20 -16.88
N LYS A 90 24.57 -6.38 -17.37
CA LYS A 90 24.31 -6.64 -18.79
C LYS A 90 22.82 -6.41 -19.07
N ASN A 91 22.50 -5.81 -20.21
CA ASN A 91 21.12 -5.50 -20.64
C ASN A 91 20.26 -6.73 -20.97
N SER A 92 20.83 -7.94 -20.90
CA SER A 92 20.13 -9.20 -21.11
C SER A 92 20.70 -10.26 -20.18
N CYS A 93 19.83 -11.08 -19.60
CA CYS A 93 20.23 -12.32 -18.94
C CYS A 93 20.02 -13.50 -19.90
N LYS A 94 20.86 -14.53 -19.74
CA LYS A 94 20.67 -15.84 -20.36
C LYS A 94 20.63 -16.88 -19.25
N CYS A 95 19.77 -17.88 -19.40
CA CYS A 95 19.71 -19.02 -18.50
C CYS A 95 20.83 -19.99 -18.87
N GLU A 96 22.03 -19.73 -18.36
CA GLU A 96 23.20 -20.60 -18.52
C GLU A 96 23.56 -21.20 -17.15
N ALA A 97 23.72 -22.52 -17.09
CA ALA A 97 24.17 -23.16 -15.88
C ALA A 97 25.66 -22.87 -15.67
N GLU A 98 26.03 -22.23 -14.56
CA GLU A 98 27.42 -21.84 -14.31
C GLU A 98 28.36 -23.06 -14.27
N ALA A 99 29.36 -23.05 -15.16
CA ALA A 99 30.46 -23.99 -15.12
C ALA A 99 31.24 -23.78 -13.82
N THR A 100 31.19 -24.78 -12.96
CA THR A 100 31.70 -24.74 -11.59
C THR A 100 32.80 -25.77 -11.44
N LEU A 101 33.83 -25.47 -10.64
CA LEU A 101 35.05 -26.26 -10.47
C LEU A 101 34.79 -27.78 -10.41
N ASN A 102 35.58 -28.53 -11.17
CA ASN A 102 35.42 -29.98 -11.35
C ASN A 102 36.02 -30.70 -10.14
N VAL A 103 35.22 -30.91 -9.09
CA VAL A 103 35.61 -31.62 -7.87
C VAL A 103 35.09 -33.07 -7.93
N PRO A 104 35.87 -34.10 -7.52
CA PRO A 104 35.41 -35.49 -7.47
C PRO A 104 34.15 -35.64 -6.60
N PHE A 105 33.23 -36.55 -6.99
CA PHE A 105 31.97 -36.87 -6.28
C PHE A 105 30.98 -35.70 -6.09
N ARG A 106 31.14 -34.61 -6.85
CA ARG A 106 30.28 -33.44 -6.73
C ARG A 106 28.82 -33.74 -7.09
N GLN A 107 28.59 -34.56 -8.12
CA GLN A 107 27.24 -34.81 -8.62
C GLN A 107 26.40 -35.55 -7.57
N GLU A 108 27.02 -36.47 -6.83
CA GLU A 108 26.44 -37.20 -5.71
C GLU A 108 26.17 -36.31 -4.48
N LEU A 109 27.02 -35.30 -4.24
CA LEU A 109 26.92 -34.43 -3.06
C LEU A 109 26.06 -33.15 -3.26
N PHE A 110 26.04 -32.58 -4.46
CA PHE A 110 25.51 -31.24 -4.71
C PHE A 110 24.57 -31.13 -5.94
N GLY A 111 24.32 -32.23 -6.64
CA GLY A 111 23.47 -32.27 -7.84
C GLY A 111 24.10 -31.62 -9.08
N LYS A 112 23.42 -31.74 -10.22
CA LYS A 112 23.86 -31.10 -11.48
C LYS A 112 23.41 -29.62 -11.51
N PRO A 113 24.27 -28.69 -11.97
CA PRO A 113 23.83 -27.35 -12.34
C PRO A 113 22.68 -27.46 -13.36
N TYR A 114 21.61 -26.69 -13.16
CA TYR A 114 20.46 -26.68 -14.06
C TYR A 114 20.06 -25.24 -14.40
N ALA A 115 19.51 -25.07 -15.60
CA ALA A 115 18.92 -23.84 -16.07
C ALA A 115 17.52 -24.17 -16.59
N VAL A 116 16.53 -23.35 -16.24
CA VAL A 116 15.13 -23.57 -16.63
C VAL A 116 14.64 -22.36 -17.42
N GLU A 117 14.19 -22.60 -18.65
CA GLU A 117 13.49 -21.61 -19.45
C GLU A 117 12.00 -21.68 -19.12
N PHE A 118 11.50 -20.82 -18.24
CA PHE A 118 10.11 -20.93 -17.75
C PHE A 118 9.04 -20.83 -18.84
N ALA A 119 9.35 -20.20 -19.98
CA ALA A 119 8.44 -20.14 -21.12
C ALA A 119 8.15 -21.52 -21.74
N SER A 120 9.04 -22.51 -21.57
CA SER A 120 8.83 -23.87 -22.09
C SER A 120 7.77 -24.66 -21.33
N SER A 121 7.33 -24.17 -20.17
CA SER A 121 6.23 -24.78 -19.39
C SER A 121 4.84 -24.34 -19.88
N ILE A 122 4.76 -23.44 -20.85
CA ILE A 122 3.50 -22.95 -21.42
C ILE A 122 3.28 -23.61 -22.77
N ASP A 123 2.07 -24.12 -23.01
CA ASP A 123 1.69 -24.68 -24.30
C ASP A 123 1.90 -23.66 -25.43
N GLU A 124 2.50 -24.11 -26.53
CA GLU A 124 2.89 -23.24 -27.65
C GLU A 124 1.68 -22.45 -28.22
N SER A 125 0.51 -23.08 -28.27
CA SER A 125 -0.74 -22.45 -28.71
C SER A 125 -1.21 -21.28 -27.83
N GLN A 126 -0.80 -21.24 -26.55
CA GLN A 126 -1.21 -20.22 -25.57
C GLN A 126 -0.10 -19.21 -25.26
N LEU A 127 1.13 -19.45 -25.73
CA LEU A 127 2.31 -18.71 -25.33
C LEU A 127 2.20 -17.21 -25.66
N ASP A 128 1.79 -16.86 -26.87
CA ASP A 128 1.69 -15.47 -27.31
C ASP A 128 0.63 -14.69 -26.55
N GLU A 129 -0.51 -15.31 -26.27
CA GLU A 129 -1.56 -14.69 -25.50
C GLU A 129 -1.14 -14.51 -24.03
N THR A 130 -0.48 -15.51 -23.46
CA THR A 130 0.08 -15.45 -22.10
C THR A 130 1.13 -14.35 -21.96
N LYS A 131 2.01 -14.17 -22.96
CA LYS A 131 2.96 -13.06 -23.02
C LYS A 131 2.25 -11.70 -23.02
N LYS A 132 1.18 -11.55 -23.81
CA LYS A 132 0.38 -10.31 -23.86
C LYS A 132 -0.27 -10.01 -22.50
N ARG A 133 -0.93 -10.99 -21.88
CA ARG A 133 -1.56 -10.82 -20.55
C ARG A 133 -0.52 -10.51 -19.47
N ARG A 134 0.61 -11.22 -19.47
CA ARG A 134 1.75 -10.97 -18.56
C ARG A 134 2.27 -9.54 -18.69
N GLU A 135 2.47 -9.05 -19.91
CA GLU A 135 2.95 -7.69 -20.16
C GLU A 135 1.94 -6.62 -19.71
N GLN A 136 0.64 -6.84 -19.95
CA GLN A 136 -0.41 -5.94 -19.47
C GLN A 136 -0.45 -5.85 -17.94
N GLU A 137 -0.39 -7.00 -17.25
CA GLU A 137 -0.36 -7.03 -15.79
C GLU A 137 0.94 -6.43 -15.23
N TYR A 138 2.08 -6.64 -15.90
CA TYR A 138 3.36 -6.04 -15.53
C TYR A 138 3.34 -4.50 -15.67
N LYS A 139 2.70 -3.96 -16.71
CA LYS A 139 2.49 -2.51 -16.85
C LYS A 139 1.67 -1.94 -15.69
N LYS A 140 0.56 -2.61 -15.30
CA LYS A 140 -0.24 -2.20 -14.14
C LYS A 140 0.58 -2.26 -12.84
N TYR A 141 1.38 -3.30 -12.67
CA TYR A 141 2.30 -3.44 -11.54
C TYR A 141 3.29 -2.27 -11.46
N ASN A 142 3.95 -1.93 -12.58
CA ASN A 142 4.92 -0.83 -12.64
C ASN A 142 4.28 0.51 -12.31
N ILE A 143 3.10 0.83 -12.88
CA ILE A 143 2.40 2.08 -12.59
C ILE A 143 2.11 2.22 -11.09
N ARG A 144 1.70 1.13 -10.43
CA ARG A 144 1.33 1.11 -9.02
C ARG A 144 2.53 1.27 -8.09
N TYR A 145 3.62 0.57 -8.40
CA TYR A 145 4.77 0.47 -7.50
C TYR A 145 5.90 1.45 -7.83
N HIS A 146 5.81 2.18 -8.94
CA HIS A 146 6.75 3.23 -9.29
C HIS A 146 6.69 4.39 -8.30
N ASN A 147 7.84 4.78 -7.76
CA ASN A 147 7.96 5.91 -6.85
C ASN A 147 8.75 7.04 -7.54
N PRO A 148 8.25 8.29 -7.58
CA PRO A 148 9.00 9.42 -8.12
C PRO A 148 10.41 9.61 -7.50
N THR A 149 10.62 9.11 -6.28
CA THR A 149 11.93 9.13 -5.60
C THR A 149 12.95 8.14 -6.17
N ASP A 150 12.55 7.29 -7.12
CA ASP A 150 13.45 6.38 -7.84
C ASP A 150 13.98 6.99 -9.15
N ARG A 151 13.44 8.14 -9.58
CA ARG A 151 13.94 8.87 -10.75
C ARG A 151 15.34 9.42 -10.50
N LEU A 152 16.24 9.24 -11.47
CA LEU A 152 17.57 9.83 -11.47
C LEU A 152 17.47 11.36 -11.59
N ILE A 153 18.05 12.06 -10.62
CA ILE A 153 18.17 13.52 -10.61
C ILE A 153 19.63 13.87 -10.41
N ILE A 154 20.17 14.71 -11.30
CA ILE A 154 21.54 15.23 -11.22
C ILE A 154 21.47 16.70 -10.79
N ALA A 155 22.16 17.06 -9.72
CA ALA A 155 22.37 18.46 -9.37
C ALA A 155 23.38 19.07 -10.35
N LYS A 156 22.96 20.10 -11.09
CA LYS A 156 23.88 20.94 -11.84
C LYS A 156 24.85 21.64 -10.89
N ALA A 157 26.03 21.96 -11.38
CA ALA A 157 27.10 22.58 -10.60
C ALA A 157 26.75 24.03 -10.18
N ASN A 158 26.03 24.19 -9.07
CA ASN A 158 25.90 25.46 -8.33
C ASN A 158 26.95 25.57 -7.20
N SER A 159 27.49 24.41 -6.79
CA SER A 159 28.83 24.20 -6.22
C SER A 159 29.68 23.65 -7.38
N PRO A 160 31.03 23.76 -7.40
CA PRO A 160 31.82 23.24 -8.52
C PRO A 160 31.59 21.73 -8.79
N LEU A 161 30.92 21.01 -7.88
CA LEU A 161 30.58 19.60 -8.01
C LEU A 161 29.20 19.41 -8.65
N GLN A 162 29.16 18.64 -9.73
CA GLN A 162 27.96 18.03 -10.30
C GLN A 162 27.88 16.57 -9.85
N TYR A 163 26.73 16.13 -9.35
CA TYR A 163 26.57 14.80 -8.77
C TYR A 163 25.08 14.36 -8.76
N PRO A 164 24.81 13.05 -8.69
CA PRO A 164 23.43 12.57 -8.57
C PRO A 164 22.89 12.84 -7.18
N THR A 165 21.72 13.48 -7.07
CA THR A 165 21.06 13.72 -5.77
C THR A 165 20.03 12.65 -5.43
N GLN A 166 19.53 11.93 -6.42
CA GLN A 166 18.50 10.91 -6.26
C GLN A 166 18.59 9.86 -7.38
N GLY A 167 18.10 8.65 -7.11
CA GLY A 167 17.81 7.65 -8.14
C GLY A 167 18.98 6.74 -8.52
N VAL A 168 20.13 6.85 -7.83
CA VAL A 168 21.23 5.88 -8.00
C VAL A 168 20.93 4.65 -7.16
N GLU A 169 20.91 3.49 -7.81
CA GLU A 169 20.59 2.21 -7.21
C GLU A 169 21.54 1.12 -7.68
N VAL A 170 21.90 0.21 -6.79
CA VAL A 170 22.73 -0.96 -7.05
C VAL A 170 22.18 -2.16 -6.30
N HIS A 171 22.25 -3.34 -6.92
CA HIS A 171 21.93 -4.58 -6.22
C HIS A 171 23.02 -4.89 -5.18
N PRO A 172 22.70 -5.56 -4.08
CA PRO A 172 23.71 -6.01 -3.12
C PRO A 172 24.82 -6.80 -3.81
N LEU A 173 26.07 -6.50 -3.46
CA LEU A 173 27.29 -7.11 -3.99
C LEU A 173 27.48 -6.94 -5.51
N LYS A 174 26.83 -5.96 -6.14
CA LYS A 174 26.99 -5.64 -7.56
C LYS A 174 27.67 -4.31 -7.78
N THR A 175 28.05 -4.08 -9.04
CA THR A 175 28.78 -2.90 -9.50
C THR A 175 27.90 -2.08 -10.44
N ILE A 176 27.99 -0.75 -10.34
CA ILE A 176 27.35 0.21 -11.27
C ILE A 176 28.33 1.30 -11.66
N ILE A 177 28.02 2.03 -12.74
CA ILE A 177 28.62 3.34 -13.01
C ILE A 177 27.83 4.40 -12.25
N ILE A 178 28.53 5.34 -11.60
CA ILE A 178 27.88 6.49 -10.95
C ILE A 178 27.61 7.56 -12.02
N PRO A 179 26.33 7.85 -12.34
CA PRO A 179 26.00 8.82 -13.38
C PRO A 179 26.22 10.26 -12.90
N GLY A 180 26.54 11.15 -13.85
CA GLY A 180 26.44 12.60 -13.66
C GLY A 180 27.54 13.27 -12.80
N LEU A 181 28.60 12.55 -12.43
CA LEU A 181 29.75 13.15 -11.75
C LEU A 181 30.52 14.10 -12.68
N SER A 182 30.73 15.34 -12.26
CA SER A 182 31.56 16.31 -12.98
C SER A 182 32.05 17.43 -12.05
N LEU A 183 33.14 18.07 -12.45
CA LEU A 183 33.70 19.27 -11.86
C LEU A 183 33.53 20.45 -12.83
N GLN A 184 32.92 21.53 -12.38
CA GLN A 184 32.87 22.84 -13.05
C GLN A 184 33.69 23.81 -12.21
N ASP A 185 34.87 24.18 -12.68
CA ASP A 185 35.80 24.97 -11.89
C ASP A 185 36.66 25.87 -12.79
N PHE A 186 37.13 26.98 -12.25
CA PHE A 186 37.88 27.99 -13.00
C PHE A 186 39.38 27.80 -12.79
N LEU A 187 40.15 27.92 -13.89
CA LEU A 187 41.62 27.94 -13.99
C LEU A 187 42.39 27.49 -12.73
N LYS A 188 42.73 26.20 -12.68
CA LYS A 188 43.64 25.63 -11.69
C LYS A 188 44.84 24.99 -12.36
N LYS A 189 45.98 24.96 -11.66
CA LYS A 189 47.17 24.23 -12.13
C LYS A 189 46.92 22.73 -12.18
N VAL A 190 46.19 22.20 -11.19
CA VAL A 190 45.79 20.79 -11.10
C VAL A 190 44.39 20.75 -10.49
N TYR A 191 43.48 20.10 -11.19
CA TYR A 191 42.14 19.79 -10.70
C TYR A 191 42.22 18.49 -9.89
N LYS A 192 41.57 18.46 -8.72
CA LYS A 192 41.58 17.29 -7.84
C LYS A 192 40.19 17.07 -7.25
N VAL A 193 39.74 15.82 -7.31
CA VAL A 193 38.49 15.38 -6.70
C VAL A 193 38.69 14.10 -5.89
N THR A 194 37.89 13.93 -4.85
CA THR A 194 37.90 12.75 -3.99
C THR A 194 36.49 12.23 -3.80
N LEU A 195 36.28 10.92 -3.97
CA LEU A 195 35.08 10.24 -3.54
C LEU A 195 35.40 9.35 -2.34
N SER A 196 34.48 9.27 -1.38
CA SER A 196 34.55 8.32 -0.26
C SER A 196 33.18 7.73 0.05
N ALA A 197 33.14 6.43 0.33
CA ALA A 197 31.94 5.65 0.63
C ALA A 197 32.10 4.93 1.96
N THR A 198 30.98 4.49 2.55
CA THR A 198 30.98 3.75 3.82
C THR A 198 30.80 2.23 3.60
N MET A 199 30.08 1.81 2.55
CA MET A 199 29.70 0.40 2.32
C MET A 199 30.29 -0.24 1.04
N GLY A 200 30.85 0.56 0.14
CA GLY A 200 31.41 0.05 -1.12
C GLY A 200 32.77 0.62 -1.46
N THR A 201 33.33 0.13 -2.56
CA THR A 201 34.62 0.55 -3.10
C THR A 201 34.44 1.18 -4.48
N PHE A 202 35.40 2.02 -4.87
CA PHE A 202 35.38 2.68 -6.17
C PHE A 202 36.47 2.13 -7.09
N ASN A 203 36.17 2.01 -8.38
CA ASN A 203 37.15 1.71 -9.43
C ASN A 203 36.78 2.52 -10.67
N THR A 204 37.55 2.42 -11.75
CA THR A 204 37.24 3.05 -13.03
C THR A 204 36.97 1.99 -14.10
N ALA A 205 35.92 2.15 -14.89
CA ALA A 205 35.62 1.26 -16.01
C ALA A 205 36.51 1.52 -17.23
N ALA A 206 37.11 2.72 -17.31
CA ALA A 206 38.09 3.08 -18.32
C ALA A 206 39.13 4.04 -17.75
N GLU A 207 40.26 4.17 -18.43
CA GLU A 207 41.36 5.09 -18.09
C GLU A 207 41.50 6.17 -19.18
N VAL A 208 41.63 7.42 -18.74
CA VAL A 208 41.82 8.60 -19.58
C VAL A 208 43.25 9.11 -19.40
N GLU A 209 43.93 9.38 -20.51
CA GLU A 209 45.30 9.89 -20.48
C GLU A 209 45.40 11.24 -19.74
N GLY A 210 46.48 11.43 -18.99
CA GLY A 210 46.69 12.65 -18.21
C GLY A 210 45.85 12.76 -16.93
N VAL A 211 45.19 11.68 -16.50
CA VAL A 211 44.49 11.61 -15.20
C VAL A 211 45.20 10.63 -14.26
N THR A 212 45.60 11.12 -13.09
CA THR A 212 46.18 10.30 -12.02
C THR A 212 45.07 9.79 -11.11
N ILE A 213 45.01 8.48 -10.90
CA ILE A 213 44.03 7.81 -10.04
C ILE A 213 44.76 7.21 -8.83
N LYS A 214 44.25 7.43 -7.61
CA LYS A 214 44.74 6.82 -6.37
C LYS A 214 43.59 6.21 -5.58
N GLY A 215 43.80 5.04 -4.99
CA GLY A 215 42.78 4.34 -4.20
C GLY A 215 41.73 3.59 -5.04
N ALA A 216 42.10 3.12 -6.24
CA ALA A 216 41.23 2.23 -7.01
C ALA A 216 41.09 0.88 -6.28
N GLY A 217 39.86 0.38 -6.15
CA GLY A 217 39.53 -0.78 -5.34
C GLY A 217 39.32 -0.49 -3.86
N GLU A 218 39.52 0.77 -3.41
CA GLU A 218 39.34 1.17 -2.02
C GLU A 218 38.02 1.92 -1.79
N ARG A 219 37.67 2.16 -0.52
CA ARG A 219 36.51 2.98 -0.13
C ARG A 219 36.68 4.46 -0.45
N ARG A 220 37.90 4.90 -0.77
CA ARG A 220 38.24 6.28 -1.10
C ARG A 220 39.06 6.28 -2.37
N ILE A 221 38.60 7.03 -3.38
CA ILE A 221 39.32 7.23 -4.64
C ILE A 221 39.59 8.72 -4.83
N THR A 222 40.80 9.06 -5.28
CA THR A 222 41.23 10.42 -5.59
C THR A 222 41.65 10.48 -7.05
N LEU A 223 41.14 11.46 -7.78
CA LEU A 223 41.48 11.70 -9.17
C LEU A 223 42.05 13.11 -9.32
N SER A 224 43.10 13.25 -10.13
CA SER A 224 43.68 14.56 -10.41
C SER A 224 44.22 14.68 -11.83
N SER A 225 44.09 15.85 -12.44
CA SER A 225 44.60 16.13 -13.79
C SER A 225 44.93 17.61 -13.95
N PRO A 226 45.94 17.98 -14.77
CA PRO A 226 46.12 19.36 -15.21
C PRO A 226 45.04 19.82 -16.20
N ASN A 227 44.26 18.90 -16.81
CA ASN A 227 43.22 19.20 -17.78
C ASN A 227 41.83 18.84 -17.20
N LEU A 228 40.95 19.85 -17.09
CA LEU A 228 39.61 19.68 -16.55
C LEU A 228 38.73 18.75 -17.40
N ASP A 229 38.83 18.83 -18.72
CA ASP A 229 38.01 18.00 -19.61
C ASP A 229 38.45 16.53 -19.54
N ASN A 230 39.76 16.25 -19.40
CA ASN A 230 40.25 14.88 -19.15
C ASN A 230 39.75 14.34 -17.79
N LEU A 231 39.79 15.16 -16.74
CA LEU A 231 39.25 14.78 -15.43
C LEU A 231 37.74 14.48 -15.51
N ASN A 232 36.97 15.35 -16.16
CA ASN A 232 35.53 15.15 -16.37
C ASN A 232 35.23 13.92 -17.22
N ARG A 233 36.04 13.65 -18.24
CA ARG A 233 35.95 12.42 -19.03
C ARG A 233 36.19 11.19 -18.15
N GLN A 234 37.17 11.24 -17.25
CA GLN A 234 37.46 10.14 -16.34
C GLN A 234 36.34 9.90 -15.31
N LEU A 235 35.69 10.98 -14.84
CA LEU A 235 34.57 10.90 -13.91
C LEU A 235 33.34 10.16 -14.48
N GLN A 236 33.15 10.15 -15.80
CA GLN A 236 32.09 9.37 -16.46
C GLN A 236 32.25 7.86 -16.28
N PHE A 237 33.45 7.39 -15.92
CA PHE A 237 33.77 5.98 -15.80
C PHE A 237 33.94 5.53 -14.35
N ILE A 238 33.60 6.36 -13.36
CA ILE A 238 33.66 5.96 -11.95
C ILE A 238 32.61 4.88 -11.70
N SER A 239 33.10 3.71 -11.29
CA SER A 239 32.29 2.58 -10.85
C SER A 239 32.24 2.51 -9.33
N TYR A 240 31.11 2.07 -8.82
CA TYR A 240 30.89 1.74 -7.42
C TYR A 240 30.53 0.28 -7.29
N THR A 241 31.20 -0.44 -6.40
CA THR A 241 30.89 -1.83 -6.03
C THR A 241 30.45 -1.89 -4.58
N ASN A 242 29.24 -2.36 -4.32
CA ASN A 242 28.80 -2.64 -2.96
C ASN A 242 29.59 -3.84 -2.41
N THR A 243 30.11 -3.74 -1.18
CA THR A 243 30.88 -4.83 -0.54
C THR A 243 30.19 -5.44 0.68
N ILE A 244 29.05 -4.87 1.08
CA ILE A 244 28.29 -5.30 2.25
C ILE A 244 26.90 -5.72 1.78
N PHE A 245 26.60 -7.01 1.92
CA PHE A 245 25.26 -7.52 1.65
C PHE A 245 24.28 -6.98 2.67
N ASN A 246 23.32 -6.18 2.20
CA ASN A 246 22.12 -5.81 2.92
C ASN A 246 20.99 -5.66 1.89
N PRO A 247 19.85 -6.35 2.07
CA PRO A 247 18.79 -6.40 1.06
C PRO A 247 18.05 -5.06 0.84
N ASN A 248 18.16 -4.12 1.78
CA ASN A 248 17.55 -2.79 1.67
C ASN A 248 18.26 -1.78 2.60
N THR A 249 19.20 -1.01 2.05
CA THR A 249 19.94 0.05 2.75
C THR A 249 20.36 1.14 1.76
N ALA A 250 21.17 2.10 2.20
CA ALA A 250 21.86 3.04 1.32
C ALA A 250 23.29 3.28 1.79
N ASP A 251 24.20 3.46 0.85
CA ASP A 251 25.54 3.97 1.12
C ASP A 251 25.55 5.49 0.99
N ILE A 252 26.35 6.15 1.84
CA ILE A 252 26.56 7.59 1.82
C ILE A 252 27.90 7.85 1.14
N VAL A 253 27.84 8.53 0.00
CA VAL A 253 29.02 8.92 -0.78
C VAL A 253 29.29 10.40 -0.60
N LYS A 254 30.51 10.74 -0.16
CA LYS A 254 31.01 12.12 -0.15
C LYS A 254 31.86 12.37 -1.38
N PHE A 255 31.56 13.43 -2.12
CA PHE A 255 32.31 13.92 -3.28
C PHE A 255 32.91 15.29 -2.93
N GLN A 256 34.21 15.45 -3.09
CA GLN A 256 34.93 16.60 -2.54
C GLN A 256 35.95 17.16 -3.53
N THR A 257 36.12 18.48 -3.52
CA THR A 257 37.21 19.21 -4.18
C THR A 257 37.54 20.44 -3.35
N ASP A 258 38.81 20.63 -3.00
CA ASP A 258 39.28 21.70 -2.10
C ASP A 258 38.36 21.88 -0.87
N GLU A 259 37.72 23.04 -0.71
CA GLU A 259 36.79 23.34 0.39
C GLU A 259 35.34 22.92 0.12
N HIS A 260 35.04 22.49 -1.11
CA HIS A 260 33.69 22.09 -1.52
C HIS A 260 33.46 20.61 -1.25
N SER A 261 32.30 20.31 -0.67
CA SER A 261 31.87 18.94 -0.39
C SER A 261 30.41 18.77 -0.73
N ALA A 262 30.10 17.70 -1.44
CA ALA A 262 28.77 17.22 -1.74
C ALA A 262 28.57 15.84 -1.12
N THR A 263 27.34 15.51 -0.74
CA THR A 263 26.99 14.17 -0.26
C THR A 263 25.77 13.68 -1.02
N PHE A 264 25.81 12.43 -1.47
CA PHE A 264 24.68 11.75 -2.09
C PHE A 264 24.61 10.30 -1.64
N ASN A 265 23.47 9.67 -1.89
CA ASN A 265 23.21 8.31 -1.47
C ASN A 265 23.10 7.37 -2.67
N ILE A 266 23.64 6.17 -2.52
CA ILE A 266 23.42 5.05 -3.44
C ILE A 266 22.50 4.06 -2.74
N LYS A 267 21.28 3.86 -3.25
CA LYS A 267 20.35 2.87 -2.70
C LYS A 267 20.91 1.47 -3.00
N ILE A 268 21.06 0.65 -1.97
CA ILE A 268 21.47 -0.76 -2.11
C ILE A 268 20.25 -1.60 -1.79
N ARG A 269 19.62 -2.18 -2.82
CA ARG A 269 18.43 -3.01 -2.63
C ARG A 269 18.22 -3.99 -3.76
N HIS A 270 17.45 -5.03 -3.49
CA HIS A 270 16.89 -5.85 -4.55
C HIS A 270 15.72 -5.11 -5.22
N PRO A 271 15.58 -5.22 -6.55
CA PRO A 271 14.40 -4.75 -7.23
C PRO A 271 13.22 -5.60 -6.75
N ARG A 272 12.04 -4.99 -6.67
CA ARG A 272 10.84 -5.72 -6.26
C ARG A 272 10.54 -6.79 -7.30
N VAL A 273 10.49 -8.05 -6.86
CA VAL A 273 10.06 -9.16 -7.73
C VAL A 273 8.55 -9.03 -7.96
N PRO A 274 8.08 -8.86 -9.20
CA PRO A 274 6.66 -8.68 -9.47
C PRO A 274 5.85 -9.93 -9.15
N LYS A 275 4.72 -9.74 -8.45
CA LYS A 275 3.67 -10.76 -8.30
C LYS A 275 2.55 -10.44 -9.26
N LEU A 276 2.57 -11.11 -10.41
CA LEU A 276 1.59 -10.92 -11.48
C LEU A 276 0.49 -11.98 -11.35
N TYR A 277 -0.75 -11.58 -11.62
CA TYR A 277 -1.91 -12.46 -11.57
C TYR A 277 -2.44 -12.66 -12.99
N ASP A 278 -2.47 -13.91 -13.46
CA ASP A 278 -3.14 -14.25 -14.71
C ASP A 278 -4.61 -14.53 -14.43
N SER A 279 -5.49 -13.65 -14.92
CA SER A 279 -6.94 -13.80 -14.77
C SER A 279 -7.58 -14.59 -15.91
N GLY A 280 -6.76 -15.09 -16.85
CA GLY A 280 -7.19 -15.80 -18.05
C GLY A 280 -7.72 -14.87 -19.14
N SER A 281 -8.08 -15.47 -20.27
CA SER A 281 -8.76 -14.80 -21.37
C SER A 281 -10.24 -14.62 -21.04
N SER A 282 -10.75 -13.39 -20.97
CA SER A 282 -12.19 -13.13 -20.80
C SER A 282 -12.68 -12.06 -21.76
N ASN A 283 -13.87 -12.29 -22.33
CA ASN A 283 -14.59 -11.30 -23.14
C ASN A 283 -15.30 -10.24 -22.26
N SER A 284 -15.45 -10.50 -20.96
CA SER A 284 -15.93 -9.50 -20.00
C SER A 284 -14.78 -8.61 -19.54
N LYS A 285 -15.09 -7.37 -19.14
CA LYS A 285 -14.09 -6.42 -18.61
C LYS A 285 -13.31 -7.01 -17.43
N TYR A 286 -13.98 -7.76 -16.55
CA TYR A 286 -13.38 -8.52 -15.44
C TYR A 286 -14.05 -9.89 -15.31
N ASN A 287 -13.24 -10.93 -15.09
CA ASN A 287 -13.73 -12.23 -14.62
C ASN A 287 -13.63 -12.27 -13.09
N ILE A 288 -14.75 -12.03 -12.41
CA ILE A 288 -14.77 -11.90 -10.94
C ILE A 288 -14.35 -13.22 -10.26
N SER A 289 -14.72 -14.37 -10.81
CA SER A 289 -14.36 -15.67 -10.24
C SER A 289 -12.87 -15.97 -10.26
N SER A 290 -12.11 -15.44 -11.23
CA SER A 290 -10.64 -15.59 -11.25
C SER A 290 -9.91 -14.49 -10.47
N LEU A 291 -10.56 -13.37 -10.20
CA LEU A 291 -9.96 -12.21 -9.54
C LEU A 291 -10.25 -12.11 -8.05
N VAL A 292 -11.38 -12.64 -7.59
CA VAL A 292 -11.89 -12.44 -6.24
C VAL A 292 -12.26 -13.76 -5.59
N THR A 293 -11.79 -13.94 -4.36
CA THR A 293 -12.29 -14.94 -3.41
C THR A 293 -13.04 -14.25 -2.29
N ILE A 294 -14.20 -14.76 -1.90
CA ILE A 294 -14.92 -14.25 -0.72
C ILE A 294 -14.40 -14.99 0.51
N ALA A 295 -13.97 -14.23 1.53
CA ALA A 295 -13.47 -14.78 2.77
C ALA A 295 -14.40 -14.38 3.92
N THR A 296 -14.74 -15.35 4.77
CA THR A 296 -15.56 -15.12 5.95
C THR A 296 -15.10 -15.99 7.12
N LYS A 297 -15.62 -15.66 8.30
CA LYS A 297 -15.38 -16.41 9.53
C LYS A 297 -16.70 -16.61 10.24
N THR A 298 -16.97 -17.84 10.66
CA THR A 298 -18.16 -18.18 11.45
C THR A 298 -17.81 -18.70 12.84
N PHE A 299 -18.80 -18.67 13.73
CA PHE A 299 -18.77 -19.29 15.06
C PHE A 299 -20.20 -19.50 15.56
N LEU A 300 -20.65 -20.75 15.63
CA LEU A 300 -22.00 -21.13 16.09
C LEU A 300 -23.18 -20.53 15.29
N ARG A 301 -22.96 -19.91 14.13
CA ARG A 301 -23.97 -19.17 13.34
C ARG A 301 -24.23 -19.77 11.95
N TYR A 302 -24.36 -21.09 11.86
CA TYR A 302 -24.52 -21.80 10.59
C TYR A 302 -25.76 -21.40 9.79
N ASP A 303 -26.86 -21.01 10.46
CA ASP A 303 -28.06 -20.50 9.79
C ASP A 303 -27.79 -19.16 9.08
N LYS A 304 -27.02 -18.27 9.71
CA LYS A 304 -26.61 -16.99 9.11
C LYS A 304 -25.64 -17.22 7.96
N LEU A 305 -24.64 -18.08 8.19
CA LEU A 305 -23.67 -18.46 7.18
C LEU A 305 -24.35 -19.07 5.94
N GLN A 306 -25.35 -19.94 6.12
CA GLN A 306 -26.10 -20.50 5.00
C GLN A 306 -26.84 -19.41 4.21
N ASN A 307 -27.50 -18.47 4.89
CA ASN A 307 -28.15 -17.33 4.23
C ASN A 307 -27.15 -16.46 3.46
N LEU A 308 -25.96 -16.23 4.01
CA LEU A 308 -24.87 -15.55 3.30
C LEU A 308 -24.50 -16.32 2.03
N ILE A 309 -24.22 -17.62 2.14
CA ILE A 309 -23.84 -18.48 1.01
C ILE A 309 -24.92 -18.47 -0.08
N ASP A 310 -26.18 -18.67 0.29
CA ASP A 310 -27.30 -18.70 -0.65
C ASP A 310 -27.43 -17.37 -1.40
N SER A 311 -27.28 -16.25 -0.66
CA SER A 311 -27.34 -14.92 -1.27
C SER A 311 -26.14 -14.66 -2.19
N ILE A 312 -24.92 -15.11 -1.83
CA ILE A 312 -23.74 -15.02 -2.70
C ILE A 312 -24.00 -15.82 -3.97
N ARG A 313 -24.45 -17.08 -3.85
CA ARG A 313 -24.66 -17.98 -5.00
C ARG A 313 -25.71 -17.47 -5.97
N LYS A 314 -26.68 -16.67 -5.52
CA LYS A 314 -27.64 -15.98 -6.37
C LYS A 314 -27.01 -14.97 -7.35
N TYR A 315 -25.92 -14.30 -6.97
CA TYR A 315 -25.29 -13.24 -7.78
C TYR A 315 -23.89 -13.60 -8.31
N TYR A 316 -23.16 -14.46 -7.60
CA TYR A 316 -21.79 -14.89 -7.89
C TYR A 316 -21.68 -16.42 -7.71
N PRO A 317 -22.31 -17.22 -8.59
CA PRO A 317 -22.44 -18.67 -8.41
C PRO A 317 -21.10 -19.41 -8.42
N THR A 318 -20.08 -18.87 -9.08
CA THR A 318 -18.77 -19.51 -9.31
C THR A 318 -17.62 -18.85 -8.54
N VAL A 319 -17.89 -17.89 -7.65
CA VAL A 319 -16.85 -17.28 -6.81
C VAL A 319 -16.55 -18.19 -5.63
N THR A 320 -15.27 -18.50 -5.40
CA THR A 320 -14.84 -19.30 -4.25
C THR A 320 -15.15 -18.59 -2.93
N ILE A 321 -15.68 -19.33 -1.97
CA ILE A 321 -15.95 -18.89 -0.60
C ILE A 321 -15.05 -19.69 0.34
N ILE A 322 -14.18 -18.98 1.07
CA ILE A 322 -13.33 -19.55 2.11
C ILE A 322 -13.92 -19.20 3.48
N ILE A 323 -14.12 -20.22 4.31
CA ILE A 323 -14.78 -20.11 5.61
C ILE A 323 -13.80 -20.59 6.67
N ALA A 324 -13.39 -19.68 7.56
CA ALA A 324 -12.73 -20.06 8.80
C ALA A 324 -13.77 -20.33 9.90
N ASP A 325 -13.70 -21.48 10.56
CA ASP A 325 -14.68 -21.90 11.56
C ASP A 325 -13.99 -22.35 12.84
N ASP A 326 -14.22 -21.62 13.93
CA ASP A 326 -13.67 -21.91 15.26
C ASP A 326 -14.74 -22.40 16.25
N SER A 327 -15.84 -22.98 15.76
CA SER A 327 -16.88 -23.59 16.59
C SER A 327 -16.38 -24.87 17.29
N GLU A 328 -16.86 -25.15 18.51
CA GLU A 328 -16.42 -26.35 19.27
C GLU A 328 -16.81 -27.65 18.57
N LYS A 329 -18.02 -27.66 18.01
CA LYS A 329 -18.60 -28.78 17.27
C LYS A 329 -18.95 -28.30 15.87
N PRO A 330 -17.97 -28.26 14.94
CA PRO A 330 -18.19 -27.66 13.66
C PRO A 330 -19.18 -28.46 12.81
N GLN A 331 -20.11 -27.76 12.15
CA GLN A 331 -20.99 -28.37 11.14
C GLN A 331 -20.29 -28.32 9.79
N LYS A 332 -20.36 -29.41 9.03
CA LYS A 332 -19.77 -29.47 7.70
C LYS A 332 -20.57 -28.58 6.75
N VAL A 333 -19.91 -27.61 6.12
CA VAL A 333 -20.50 -26.76 5.10
C VAL A 333 -19.98 -27.22 3.75
N GLU A 334 -20.87 -27.79 2.92
CA GLU A 334 -20.53 -28.33 1.60
C GLU A 334 -21.23 -27.56 0.49
N GLY A 335 -20.59 -27.50 -0.67
CA GLY A 335 -21.17 -26.92 -1.88
C GLY A 335 -20.10 -26.59 -2.92
N PRO A 336 -20.52 -26.24 -4.15
CA PRO A 336 -19.57 -25.85 -5.19
C PRO A 336 -18.80 -24.60 -4.76
N PHE A 337 -17.48 -24.61 -4.99
CA PHE A 337 -16.57 -23.50 -4.66
C PHE A 337 -16.62 -23.06 -3.19
N ILE A 338 -16.81 -24.00 -2.26
CA ILE A 338 -16.76 -23.76 -0.81
C ILE A 338 -15.57 -24.50 -0.23
N GLU A 339 -14.76 -23.79 0.56
CA GLU A 339 -13.65 -24.35 1.30
C GLU A 339 -13.80 -23.96 2.78
N GLN A 340 -13.99 -24.96 3.64
CA GLN A 340 -14.13 -24.77 5.09
C GLN A 340 -12.86 -25.22 5.80
N TYR A 341 -12.31 -24.33 6.61
CA TYR A 341 -11.11 -24.57 7.41
C TYR A 341 -11.45 -24.49 8.90
N ILE A 342 -11.27 -25.62 9.60
CA ILE A 342 -11.57 -25.74 11.02
C ILE A 342 -10.38 -25.25 11.86
N MET A 343 -10.68 -24.42 12.85
CA MET A 343 -9.74 -23.84 13.79
C MET A 343 -9.90 -24.46 15.19
N PRO A 344 -8.90 -24.30 16.08
CA PRO A 344 -9.11 -24.55 17.49
C PRO A 344 -10.31 -23.76 18.03
N TYR A 345 -11.07 -24.39 18.93
CA TYR A 345 -12.28 -23.79 19.49
C TYR A 345 -12.06 -22.38 20.05
N GLY A 346 -12.90 -21.43 19.64
CA GLY A 346 -12.93 -20.07 20.17
C GLY A 346 -11.63 -19.29 19.92
N LYS A 347 -10.82 -19.70 18.93
CA LYS A 347 -9.52 -19.07 18.64
C LYS A 347 -9.65 -17.58 18.30
N GLY A 348 -10.79 -17.15 17.77
CA GLY A 348 -11.16 -15.75 17.65
C GLY A 348 -11.14 -15.20 16.22
N TRP A 349 -11.70 -14.01 16.09
CA TRP A 349 -12.03 -13.38 14.80
C TRP A 349 -10.78 -12.97 14.00
N PHE A 350 -9.76 -12.40 14.64
CA PHE A 350 -8.52 -11.97 13.97
C PHE A 350 -7.68 -13.15 13.48
N ALA A 351 -7.58 -14.21 14.28
CA ALA A 351 -6.94 -15.44 13.86
C ALA A 351 -7.68 -16.10 12.68
N GLY A 352 -9.01 -16.09 12.69
CA GLY A 352 -9.81 -16.62 11.59
C GLY A 352 -9.68 -15.82 10.29
N ARG A 353 -9.56 -14.49 10.38
CA ARG A 353 -9.20 -13.64 9.24
C ARG A 353 -7.88 -14.04 8.60
N ASN A 354 -6.83 -14.19 9.42
CA ASN A 354 -5.52 -14.62 8.91
C ASN A 354 -5.60 -15.99 8.24
N LEU A 355 -6.29 -16.95 8.86
CA LEU A 355 -6.45 -18.28 8.27
C LEU A 355 -7.16 -18.18 6.92
N ALA A 356 -8.35 -17.57 6.85
CA ALA A 356 -9.11 -17.49 5.60
C ALA A 356 -8.32 -16.77 4.49
N ILE A 357 -7.69 -15.63 4.79
CA ILE A 357 -6.94 -14.85 3.80
C ILE A 357 -5.67 -15.61 3.35
N SER A 358 -5.02 -16.38 4.22
CA SER A 358 -3.84 -17.18 3.84
C SER A 358 -4.13 -18.28 2.82
N GLN A 359 -5.39 -18.66 2.67
CA GLN A 359 -5.83 -19.67 1.70
C GLN A 359 -6.30 -19.05 0.37
N VAL A 360 -6.39 -17.71 0.30
CA VAL A 360 -6.80 -17.02 -0.94
C VAL A 360 -5.67 -17.08 -1.97
N THR A 361 -6.00 -17.58 -3.17
CA THR A 361 -5.10 -17.67 -4.33
C THR A 361 -5.34 -16.59 -5.38
N THR A 362 -6.47 -15.90 -5.30
CA THR A 362 -6.85 -14.84 -6.25
C THR A 362 -6.21 -13.49 -5.88
N LYS A 363 -6.19 -12.57 -6.85
CA LYS A 363 -5.58 -11.23 -6.73
C LYS A 363 -6.18 -10.41 -5.57
N TYR A 364 -7.47 -10.59 -5.34
CA TYR A 364 -8.22 -9.87 -4.33
C TYR A 364 -9.03 -10.83 -3.47
N PHE A 365 -9.28 -10.47 -2.23
CA PHE A 365 -10.35 -11.08 -1.44
C PHE A 365 -11.37 -10.03 -1.04
N LEU A 366 -12.62 -10.47 -0.92
CA LEU A 366 -13.70 -9.70 -0.33
C LEU A 366 -13.96 -10.25 1.07
N TRP A 367 -13.74 -9.43 2.10
CA TRP A 367 -14.13 -9.77 3.46
C TRP A 367 -15.62 -9.52 3.67
N VAL A 368 -16.31 -10.51 4.23
CA VAL A 368 -17.72 -10.41 4.65
C VAL A 368 -17.92 -11.07 6.01
N ASP A 369 -18.80 -10.50 6.83
CA ASP A 369 -19.26 -11.17 8.05
C ASP A 369 -20.35 -12.21 7.69
N ASP A 370 -20.44 -13.30 8.46
CA ASP A 370 -21.32 -14.45 8.20
C ASP A 370 -22.83 -14.14 8.32
N ASP A 371 -23.20 -12.94 8.74
CA ASP A 371 -24.57 -12.44 8.84
C ASP A 371 -24.91 -11.37 7.78
N PHE A 372 -24.08 -11.24 6.74
CA PHE A 372 -24.36 -10.40 5.59
C PHE A 372 -25.23 -11.10 4.54
N ILE A 373 -25.95 -10.31 3.75
CA ILE A 373 -26.84 -10.76 2.69
C ILE A 373 -26.54 -9.96 1.42
N PHE A 374 -26.18 -10.68 0.36
CA PHE A 374 -25.94 -10.11 -0.95
C PHE A 374 -27.26 -9.71 -1.60
N SER A 375 -27.25 -8.56 -2.27
CA SER A 375 -28.41 -7.99 -2.96
C SER A 375 -28.01 -7.50 -4.35
N PRO A 376 -28.95 -7.00 -5.18
CA PRO A 376 -28.60 -6.41 -6.46
C PRO A 376 -27.66 -5.20 -6.35
N ARG A 377 -27.50 -4.60 -5.15
CA ARG A 377 -26.58 -3.49 -4.87
C ARG A 377 -25.16 -3.95 -4.53
N THR A 378 -24.94 -5.25 -4.28
CA THR A 378 -23.65 -5.80 -3.89
C THR A 378 -22.82 -6.11 -5.14
N LYS A 379 -22.24 -5.05 -5.74
CA LYS A 379 -21.51 -5.09 -7.01
C LYS A 379 -20.00 -5.19 -6.81
N ILE A 380 -19.46 -6.41 -6.78
CA ILE A 380 -18.02 -6.69 -6.61
C ILE A 380 -17.22 -6.08 -7.76
N GLU A 381 -17.76 -6.11 -8.98
CA GLU A 381 -17.14 -5.56 -10.19
C GLU A 381 -16.82 -4.07 -10.08
N LYS A 382 -17.59 -3.30 -9.30
CA LYS A 382 -17.30 -1.88 -9.04
C LYS A 382 -16.07 -1.72 -8.15
N LEU A 383 -15.96 -2.51 -7.08
CA LEU A 383 -14.80 -2.50 -6.18
C LEU A 383 -13.53 -2.94 -6.93
N VAL A 384 -13.65 -3.96 -7.78
CA VAL A 384 -12.55 -4.39 -8.66
C VAL A 384 -12.13 -3.28 -9.62
N ASP A 385 -13.07 -2.58 -10.27
CA ASP A 385 -12.74 -1.49 -11.19
C ASP A 385 -11.93 -0.38 -10.52
N ILE A 386 -12.25 -0.07 -9.26
CA ILE A 386 -11.53 0.92 -8.46
C ILE A 386 -10.10 0.45 -8.21
N LEU A 387 -9.91 -0.78 -7.70
CA LEU A 387 -8.57 -1.29 -7.42
C LEU A 387 -7.74 -1.53 -8.70
N GLU A 388 -8.37 -1.75 -9.85
CA GLU A 388 -7.66 -1.88 -11.13
C GLU A 388 -7.26 -0.52 -11.74
N LYS A 389 -7.99 0.55 -11.41
CA LYS A 389 -7.82 1.91 -11.95
C LYS A 389 -7.33 2.95 -10.95
N THR A 390 -6.83 2.51 -9.79
CA THR A 390 -6.23 3.40 -8.79
C THR A 390 -5.00 2.74 -8.16
N THR A 391 -4.25 3.51 -7.36
CA THR A 391 -3.17 2.98 -6.51
C THR A 391 -3.68 2.39 -5.20
N LEU A 392 -5.00 2.32 -4.99
CA LEU A 392 -5.57 1.74 -3.78
C LEU A 392 -5.23 0.24 -3.65
N ASP A 393 -5.05 -0.16 -2.39
CA ASP A 393 -4.82 -1.54 -1.97
C ASP A 393 -6.08 -2.17 -1.39
N LEU A 394 -7.00 -1.36 -0.88
CA LEU A 394 -8.24 -1.79 -0.24
C LEU A 394 -9.36 -0.78 -0.48
N VAL A 395 -10.57 -1.26 -0.73
CA VAL A 395 -11.77 -0.43 -0.86
C VAL A 395 -12.95 -1.03 -0.11
N GLY A 396 -13.52 -0.27 0.82
CA GLY A 396 -14.73 -0.62 1.57
C GLY A 396 -16.02 -0.23 0.85
N GLY A 397 -17.08 -0.99 1.08
CA GLY A 397 -18.45 -0.61 0.69
C GLY A 397 -19.26 -0.07 1.88
N ALA A 398 -20.58 -0.01 1.72
CA ALA A 398 -21.53 0.28 2.78
C ALA A 398 -22.25 -0.98 3.26
N VAL A 399 -22.57 -1.03 4.55
CA VAL A 399 -23.43 -2.05 5.14
C VAL A 399 -24.78 -1.41 5.47
N ARG A 400 -25.86 -2.02 4.99
CA ARG A 400 -27.23 -1.56 5.25
C ARG A 400 -27.91 -2.46 6.26
N GLU A 401 -28.33 -1.91 7.38
CA GLU A 401 -29.16 -2.63 8.34
C GLU A 401 -30.60 -2.77 7.84
N ILE A 402 -31.34 -3.76 8.37
CA ILE A 402 -32.74 -4.01 7.99
C ILE A 402 -33.66 -2.81 8.24
N THR A 403 -33.28 -1.93 9.19
CA THR A 403 -33.96 -0.66 9.49
C THR A 403 -33.82 0.38 8.37
N GLY A 404 -32.97 0.11 7.37
CA GLY A 404 -32.65 1.03 6.28
C GLY A 404 -31.48 1.96 6.58
N TYR A 405 -30.86 1.89 7.76
CA TYR A 405 -29.67 2.67 8.10
C TYR A 405 -28.43 2.15 7.36
N TYR A 406 -27.63 3.06 6.81
CA TYR A 406 -26.39 2.74 6.09
C TYR A 406 -25.18 3.13 6.92
N THR A 407 -24.17 2.26 6.98
CA THR A 407 -22.88 2.55 7.59
C THR A 407 -21.73 2.20 6.64
N THR A 408 -20.86 3.16 6.39
CA THR A 408 -19.60 2.96 5.67
C THR A 408 -18.40 2.85 6.61
N TYR A 409 -18.56 3.32 7.86
CA TYR A 409 -17.52 3.41 8.90
C TYR A 409 -16.20 3.98 8.35
N ARG A 410 -16.22 5.24 7.91
CA ARG A 410 -15.03 5.94 7.39
C ARG A 410 -14.23 6.54 8.54
N GLN A 411 -12.95 6.18 8.65
CA GLN A 411 -12.07 6.61 9.73
C GLN A 411 -10.82 7.30 9.19
N MET A 412 -10.49 8.45 9.75
CA MET A 412 -9.19 9.09 9.60
C MET A 412 -8.34 8.78 10.83
N ILE A 413 -7.11 8.34 10.61
CA ILE A 413 -6.18 7.93 11.64
C ILE A 413 -4.91 8.77 11.51
N SER A 414 -4.42 9.32 12.62
CA SER A 414 -3.19 10.10 12.65
C SER A 414 -2.33 9.68 13.82
N VAL A 415 -1.02 9.58 13.58
CA VAL A 415 -0.02 9.30 14.61
C VAL A 415 0.83 10.55 14.79
N PHE A 416 0.86 11.06 16.02
CA PHE A 416 1.68 12.21 16.38
C PHE A 416 2.96 11.76 17.08
N PRO A 417 4.14 12.16 16.56
CA PRO A 417 5.40 11.76 17.15
C PRO A 417 5.51 12.30 18.57
N GLY A 418 5.88 11.43 19.50
CA GLY A 418 6.12 11.78 20.89
C GLY A 418 7.60 11.70 21.26
N GLY A 419 7.84 11.65 22.57
CA GLY A 419 9.19 11.55 23.13
C GLY A 419 9.63 10.11 23.39
N LYS A 420 10.46 9.93 24.42
CA LYS A 420 10.95 8.61 24.85
C LYS A 420 9.84 7.62 25.22
N GLU A 421 8.69 8.12 25.66
CA GLU A 421 7.55 7.33 26.12
C GLU A 421 6.69 6.72 25.00
N GLY A 422 6.78 7.21 23.77
CA GLY A 422 5.93 6.75 22.67
C GLY A 422 5.13 7.87 21.99
N ASP A 423 4.48 7.49 20.90
CA ASP A 423 3.68 8.36 20.04
C ASP A 423 2.21 8.40 20.49
N CYS A 424 1.40 9.26 19.90
CA CYS A 424 -0.01 9.39 20.25
C CYS A 424 -0.92 9.16 19.04
N LEU A 425 -1.88 8.27 19.19
CA LEU A 425 -2.86 7.92 18.17
C LEU A 425 -4.08 8.84 18.27
N MET A 426 -4.55 9.34 17.13
CA MET A 426 -5.81 10.07 17.03
C MET A 426 -6.68 9.46 15.95
N THR A 427 -7.95 9.23 16.29
CA THR A 427 -8.96 8.68 15.38
C THR A 427 -10.11 9.66 15.23
N ARG A 428 -10.59 9.86 14.01
CA ARG A 428 -11.72 10.76 13.72
C ARG A 428 -12.59 10.14 12.65
N GLN A 429 -13.91 10.21 12.81
CA GLN A 429 -14.81 9.86 11.70
C GLN A 429 -14.63 10.83 10.54
N GLY A 430 -14.50 10.30 9.33
CA GLY A 430 -14.35 11.12 8.13
C GLY A 430 -13.48 10.50 7.05
N TYR A 431 -13.10 11.33 6.08
CA TYR A 431 -12.31 10.96 4.92
C TYR A 431 -11.41 12.13 4.51
N HIS A 432 -10.35 11.83 3.75
CA HIS A 432 -9.34 12.81 3.35
C HIS A 432 -9.78 13.62 2.13
N HIS A 433 -10.19 12.92 1.06
CA HIS A 433 -10.57 13.55 -0.20
C HIS A 433 -11.39 12.60 -1.10
N ALA A 434 -12.09 13.14 -2.09
CA ALA A 434 -12.81 12.37 -3.12
C ALA A 434 -11.85 11.82 -4.18
N ILE A 435 -12.27 10.75 -4.87
CA ILE A 435 -11.46 10.08 -5.89
C ILE A 435 -11.95 10.50 -7.29
N GLU A 436 -11.04 11.05 -8.10
CA GLU A 436 -11.35 11.42 -9.49
C GLU A 436 -11.80 10.18 -10.29
N GLY A 437 -12.87 10.33 -11.08
CA GLY A 437 -13.47 9.23 -11.86
C GLY A 437 -14.36 8.28 -11.05
N PHE A 438 -14.42 8.41 -9.71
CA PHE A 438 -15.23 7.57 -8.82
C PHE A 438 -16.00 8.44 -7.80
N PRO A 439 -17.13 9.07 -8.20
CA PRO A 439 -17.79 10.13 -7.43
C PRO A 439 -18.36 9.69 -6.07
N ASN A 440 -18.67 8.41 -5.91
CA ASN A 440 -19.21 7.84 -4.67
C ASN A 440 -18.11 7.35 -3.72
N CYS A 441 -16.84 7.60 -4.05
CA CYS A 441 -15.69 7.04 -3.36
C CYS A 441 -14.75 8.11 -2.82
N VAL A 442 -14.23 7.86 -1.63
CA VAL A 442 -13.31 8.76 -0.90
C VAL A 442 -12.13 7.97 -0.35
N VAL A 443 -11.00 8.66 -0.14
CA VAL A 443 -9.83 8.12 0.56
C VAL A 443 -10.02 8.24 2.07
N THR A 444 -9.73 7.17 2.81
CA THR A 444 -9.90 7.05 4.26
C THR A 444 -8.82 6.11 4.80
N ASP A 445 -8.67 5.98 6.12
CA ASP A 445 -7.67 5.10 6.75
C ASP A 445 -8.29 3.82 7.32
N GLY A 446 -9.61 3.78 7.50
CA GLY A 446 -10.33 2.60 7.97
C GLY A 446 -11.74 2.53 7.42
N VAL A 447 -12.22 1.30 7.23
CA VAL A 447 -13.54 1.01 6.63
C VAL A 447 -14.31 -0.04 7.44
N VAL A 448 -15.61 -0.14 7.19
CA VAL A 448 -16.48 -1.19 7.74
C VAL A 448 -16.01 -2.59 7.30
N ASN A 449 -16.43 -3.64 8.02
CA ASN A 449 -16.13 -5.06 7.74
C ASN A 449 -16.76 -5.61 6.43
N PHE A 450 -16.84 -4.78 5.40
CA PHE A 450 -17.22 -5.14 4.04
C PHE A 450 -16.26 -4.43 3.09
N PHE A 451 -15.18 -5.11 2.69
CA PHE A 451 -14.14 -4.51 1.86
C PHE A 451 -13.49 -5.52 0.93
N LEU A 452 -13.10 -5.04 -0.24
CA LEU A 452 -12.24 -5.75 -1.18
C LEU A 452 -10.80 -5.29 -0.97
N ALA A 453 -9.85 -6.22 -0.86
CA ALA A 453 -8.44 -5.88 -0.66
C ALA A 453 -7.53 -6.75 -1.53
N ARG A 454 -6.36 -6.20 -1.89
CA ARG A 454 -5.27 -6.98 -2.47
C ARG A 454 -4.81 -8.02 -1.46
N THR A 455 -4.83 -9.28 -1.86
CA THR A 455 -4.47 -10.41 -1.01
C THR A 455 -3.06 -10.24 -0.44
N GLU A 456 -2.09 -9.88 -1.28
CA GLU A 456 -0.69 -9.69 -0.86
C GLU A 456 -0.50 -8.59 0.20
N LYS A 457 -1.28 -7.51 0.12
CA LYS A 457 -1.16 -6.35 1.01
C LYS A 457 -1.80 -6.61 2.36
N ALA A 458 -2.96 -7.26 2.38
CA ALA A 458 -3.57 -7.66 3.64
C ALA A 458 -2.73 -8.71 4.37
N LEU A 459 -2.11 -9.65 3.65
CA LEU A 459 -1.17 -10.62 4.24
C LEU A 459 0.10 -9.95 4.76
N GLN A 460 0.58 -8.89 4.11
CA GLN A 460 1.73 -8.12 4.58
C GLN A 460 1.46 -7.43 5.93
N VAL A 461 0.25 -6.89 6.11
CA VAL A 461 -0.15 -6.24 7.38
C VAL A 461 -0.50 -7.28 8.44
N GLY A 462 -1.36 -8.23 8.10
CA GLY A 462 -1.84 -9.26 9.02
C GLY A 462 -2.80 -8.74 10.10
N PHE A 463 -3.56 -9.65 10.70
CA PHE A 463 -4.41 -9.37 11.86
C PHE A 463 -3.74 -9.92 13.13
N ASP A 464 -3.75 -9.20 14.25
CA ASP A 464 -3.10 -9.71 15.48
C ASP A 464 -3.93 -10.81 16.14
N PRO A 465 -3.49 -12.09 16.15
CA PRO A 465 -4.29 -13.20 16.68
C PRO A 465 -4.39 -13.19 18.22
N ARG A 466 -3.69 -12.29 18.91
CA ARG A 466 -3.88 -12.08 20.37
C ARG A 466 -5.20 -11.36 20.65
N LEU A 467 -5.75 -10.66 19.67
CA LEU A 467 -7.09 -10.09 19.74
C LEU A 467 -8.09 -11.16 19.31
N SER A 468 -9.08 -11.44 20.15
CA SER A 468 -10.10 -12.44 19.85
C SER A 468 -11.38 -11.81 19.27
N ARG A 469 -11.72 -10.57 19.67
CA ARG A 469 -13.03 -9.94 19.41
C ARG A 469 -12.97 -8.42 19.18
N ILE A 470 -12.17 -7.71 19.96
CA ILE A 470 -12.05 -6.24 19.92
C ILE A 470 -10.75 -5.86 19.21
N GLY A 471 -10.83 -4.91 18.27
CA GLY A 471 -9.67 -4.43 17.53
C GLY A 471 -9.98 -3.98 16.11
N HIS A 472 -11.19 -3.45 15.84
CA HIS A 472 -11.62 -3.07 14.48
C HIS A 472 -10.63 -2.11 13.80
N LEU A 473 -9.95 -1.26 14.57
CA LEU A 473 -8.96 -0.32 14.07
C LEU A 473 -7.54 -0.89 14.00
N GLU A 474 -7.22 -1.99 14.69
CA GLU A 474 -5.84 -2.51 14.81
C GLU A 474 -5.21 -2.76 13.43
N PHE A 475 -5.92 -3.48 12.57
CA PHE A 475 -5.46 -3.78 11.21
C PHE A 475 -5.17 -2.52 10.39
N PHE A 476 -6.00 -1.48 10.57
CA PHE A 476 -5.84 -0.23 9.85
C PHE A 476 -4.69 0.62 10.42
N VAL A 477 -4.50 0.60 11.74
CA VAL A 477 -3.38 1.23 12.43
C VAL A 477 -2.05 0.58 12.03
N ASP A 478 -1.98 -0.75 12.01
CA ASP A 478 -0.82 -1.51 11.54
C ASP A 478 -0.58 -1.32 10.03
N GLY A 479 -1.64 -1.03 9.27
CA GLY A 479 -1.59 -0.77 7.84
C GLY A 479 -1.13 0.63 7.46
N LEU A 480 -0.96 1.56 8.41
CA LEU A 480 -0.51 2.92 8.12
C LEU A 480 0.87 2.92 7.45
N GLY A 481 0.96 3.60 6.29
CA GLY A 481 2.17 3.62 5.46
C GLY A 481 2.37 2.39 4.58
N ILE A 482 1.53 1.35 4.70
CA ILE A 482 1.57 0.13 3.87
C ILE A 482 0.37 0.07 2.93
N LEU A 483 -0.83 0.40 3.43
CA LEU A 483 -2.10 0.34 2.72
C LEU A 483 -2.56 1.72 2.26
N HIS A 484 -3.01 1.80 1.01
CA HIS A 484 -3.79 2.95 0.53
C HIS A 484 -5.27 2.56 0.43
N ILE A 485 -6.13 3.20 1.24
CA ILE A 485 -7.50 2.74 1.49
C ILE A 485 -8.54 3.72 0.94
N GLY A 486 -9.59 3.18 0.32
CA GLY A 486 -10.78 3.93 -0.09
C GLY A 486 -12.08 3.37 0.49
N SER A 487 -13.16 4.15 0.42
CA SER A 487 -14.51 3.73 0.80
C SER A 487 -15.54 4.29 -0.17
N CYS A 488 -16.46 3.46 -0.63
CA CYS A 488 -17.56 3.84 -1.50
C CYS A 488 -18.92 3.60 -0.83
N ASP A 489 -19.88 4.49 -1.04
CA ASP A 489 -21.24 4.36 -0.48
C ASP A 489 -22.26 3.73 -1.43
N ASP A 490 -21.90 3.47 -2.69
CA ASP A 490 -22.79 2.94 -3.72
C ASP A 490 -22.62 1.44 -4.01
N VAL A 491 -21.74 0.76 -3.27
CA VAL A 491 -21.63 -0.71 -3.23
C VAL A 491 -22.06 -1.18 -1.86
N ILE A 492 -23.21 -1.86 -1.79
CA ILE A 492 -23.93 -2.05 -0.53
C ILE A 492 -24.20 -3.54 -0.30
N VAL A 493 -23.88 -4.01 0.90
CA VAL A 493 -24.30 -5.32 1.42
C VAL A 493 -25.35 -5.13 2.50
N ASP A 494 -26.35 -6.01 2.55
CA ASP A 494 -27.37 -5.96 3.60
C ASP A 494 -26.89 -6.75 4.82
N HIS A 495 -27.30 -6.37 6.02
CA HIS A 495 -27.00 -7.07 7.27
C HIS A 495 -28.28 -7.74 7.79
N ALA A 496 -28.20 -9.01 8.18
CA ALA A 496 -29.32 -9.69 8.83
C ALA A 496 -29.73 -8.94 10.12
N SER A 497 -31.03 -8.92 10.43
CA SER A 497 -31.54 -8.14 11.57
C SER A 497 -30.83 -8.47 12.88
N LYS A 498 -30.26 -7.45 13.53
CA LYS A 498 -29.79 -7.53 14.93
C LYS A 498 -30.95 -7.40 15.94
N ILE A 499 -32.13 -7.00 15.47
CA ILE A 499 -33.34 -6.90 16.29
C ILE A 499 -33.90 -8.31 16.44
N HIS A 500 -33.63 -8.91 17.59
CA HIS A 500 -34.23 -10.18 18.00
C HIS A 500 -35.28 -9.91 19.07
N LEU A 501 -36.51 -10.36 18.83
CA LEU A 501 -37.52 -10.42 19.86
C LEU A 501 -37.05 -11.42 20.94
N PRO A 502 -37.17 -11.13 22.26
CA PRO A 502 -36.63 -11.98 23.33
C PRO A 502 -37.03 -13.47 23.22
N TRP A 503 -38.25 -13.69 22.73
CA TRP A 503 -38.96 -14.94 22.53
C TRP A 503 -38.49 -15.74 21.31
N SER A 504 -37.73 -15.14 20.39
CA SER A 504 -37.32 -15.76 19.12
C SER A 504 -35.85 -16.20 19.09
N LYS A 505 -35.12 -16.13 20.21
CA LYS A 505 -33.70 -16.50 20.28
C LYS A 505 -33.55 -18.02 20.42
N THR A 506 -32.84 -18.62 19.47
CA THR A 506 -32.45 -20.04 19.55
C THR A 506 -31.45 -20.26 20.68
N GLU A 507 -31.25 -21.50 21.12
CA GLU A 507 -30.26 -21.78 22.18
C GLU A 507 -28.83 -21.48 21.71
N THR A 508 -28.53 -21.72 20.44
CA THR A 508 -27.28 -21.33 19.78
C THR A 508 -27.08 -19.81 19.75
N ASP A 509 -28.13 -19.00 19.53
CA ASP A 509 -28.04 -17.54 19.62
C ASP A 509 -27.68 -17.07 21.04
N LYS A 510 -28.24 -17.72 22.06
CA LYS A 510 -27.93 -17.42 23.46
C LYS A 510 -26.50 -17.79 23.81
N GLU A 511 -26.01 -18.92 23.30
CA GLU A 511 -24.62 -19.34 23.46
C GLU A 511 -23.68 -18.34 22.79
N TYR A 512 -23.90 -18.03 21.51
CA TYR A 512 -23.13 -17.03 20.76
C TYR A 512 -23.11 -15.67 21.48
N ALA A 513 -24.23 -15.22 22.03
CA ALA A 513 -24.33 -13.94 22.74
C ALA A 513 -23.36 -13.84 23.94
N LYS A 514 -23.05 -14.96 24.63
CA LYS A 514 -22.07 -14.99 25.73
C LYS A 514 -20.65 -14.66 25.25
N PHE A 515 -20.33 -14.97 23.99
CA PHE A 515 -19.05 -14.65 23.38
C PHE A 515 -19.06 -13.25 22.76
N ARG A 516 -20.18 -12.83 22.17
CA ARG A 516 -20.30 -11.49 21.55
C ARG A 516 -20.29 -10.35 22.57
N TYR A 517 -20.92 -10.59 23.73
CA TYR A 517 -21.05 -9.64 24.83
C TYR A 517 -20.47 -10.28 26.10
N PRO A 518 -19.14 -10.27 26.23
CA PRO A 518 -18.49 -10.93 27.35
C PRO A 518 -18.76 -10.21 28.68
N LYS A 519 -18.53 -10.92 29.79
CA LYS A 519 -18.69 -10.37 31.15
C LYS A 519 -17.71 -9.23 31.39
N SER A 520 -17.99 -8.38 32.38
CA SER A 520 -17.13 -7.26 32.78
C SER A 520 -15.69 -7.65 33.16
N SER A 521 -15.44 -8.92 33.47
CA SER A 521 -14.10 -9.46 33.74
C SER A 521 -13.26 -9.77 32.49
N ASP A 522 -13.79 -9.55 31.27
CA ASP A 522 -13.05 -9.78 30.02
C ASP A 522 -11.97 -8.71 29.82
N ASN A 523 -10.71 -9.15 29.79
CA ASN A 523 -9.54 -8.30 29.68
C ASN A 523 -9.21 -7.92 28.21
N SER A 524 -10.05 -8.26 27.23
CA SER A 524 -9.78 -8.03 25.79
C SER A 524 -9.47 -6.56 25.44
N GLN A 525 -10.13 -5.60 26.09
CA GLN A 525 -9.82 -4.17 25.89
C GLN A 525 -8.43 -3.81 26.43
N ASN A 526 -8.06 -4.35 27.59
CA ASN A 526 -6.74 -4.14 28.17
C ASN A 526 -5.65 -4.78 27.30
N VAL A 527 -5.89 -5.99 26.77
CA VAL A 527 -4.99 -6.62 25.80
C VAL A 527 -4.76 -5.68 24.62
N ASN A 528 -5.82 -5.12 24.03
CA ASN A 528 -5.71 -4.16 22.93
C ASN A 528 -4.84 -2.93 23.31
N HIS A 529 -5.05 -2.34 24.48
CA HIS A 529 -4.23 -1.22 24.95
C HIS A 529 -2.77 -1.61 25.20
N ILE A 530 -2.50 -2.81 25.74
CA ILE A 530 -1.14 -3.35 25.91
C ILE A 530 -0.46 -3.52 24.54
N LEU A 531 -1.21 -3.94 23.51
CA LEU A 531 -0.67 -4.01 22.15
C LEU A 531 -0.31 -2.63 21.64
N PHE A 532 -1.23 -1.67 21.65
CA PHE A 532 -0.91 -0.30 21.25
C PHE A 532 0.29 0.28 22.00
N TYR A 533 0.39 0.03 23.31
CA TYR A 533 1.51 0.49 24.11
C TYR A 533 2.84 -0.15 23.70
N PHE A 534 2.88 -1.48 23.60
CA PHE A 534 4.14 -2.19 23.39
C PHE A 534 4.49 -2.37 21.91
N LYS A 535 3.55 -2.91 21.13
CA LYS A 535 3.74 -3.23 19.69
C LYS A 535 3.87 -1.98 18.85
N ASN A 536 2.98 -1.01 19.03
CA ASN A 536 2.95 0.21 18.22
C ASN A 536 3.66 1.39 18.88
N ARG A 537 4.20 1.21 20.10
CA ARG A 537 4.91 2.23 20.87
C ARG A 537 4.05 3.50 21.09
N PHE A 538 2.75 3.33 21.33
CA PHE A 538 1.85 4.44 21.65
C PHE A 538 1.73 4.68 23.15
N LYS A 539 1.77 5.94 23.57
CA LYS A 539 1.50 6.31 24.97
C LYS A 539 0.10 6.86 25.20
N CYS A 540 -0.60 7.28 24.14
CA CYS A 540 -1.95 7.79 24.26
C CYS A 540 -2.79 7.52 23.01
N MET A 541 -4.11 7.49 23.19
CA MET A 541 -5.09 7.42 22.12
C MET A 541 -6.21 8.43 22.39
N THR A 542 -6.62 9.15 21.35
CA THR A 542 -7.76 10.08 21.37
C THR A 542 -8.71 9.74 20.23
N GLY A 543 -10.01 9.94 20.44
CA GLY A 543 -11.03 9.67 19.45
C GLY A 543 -12.23 10.58 19.64
N ASN A 544 -12.89 10.92 18.54
CA ASN A 544 -14.17 11.65 18.52
C ASN A 544 -15.24 10.84 17.81
#